data_AF-A0A938WXZ4-F1
#
_entry.id   AF-A0A938WXZ4-F1
#
_cell.length_a   1.000
_cell.length_b   1.000
_cell.length_c   1.000
_cell.angle_alpha   90.00
_cell.angle_beta   90.00
_cell.angle_gamma   90.00
#
_symmetry.space_group_name_H-M   'P 1'
#
loop_
_entity.id
_entity.type
_entity.pdbx_description
1 polymer ?
#
loop_
_entity_poly.entity_id
_entity_poly.type
_entity_poly.pdbx_seq_one_letter_code
_entity_poly.pdbx_strand_id
1 'polypeptide(L)'
;MDKRIKNILRCYAAGMGIKETASTFHTSRNTVRKYVRLFLSSGKSIEQLLSLSDGQLDELFGCTASRHREPSSRRIELEALLPGYVSRLS
;
A
#
# COMPACT_ATOMS: atom_id res chain seq x y z
N MET A 1 -8.50 -7.48 7.50
CA MET A 1 -7.04 -7.18 7.56
C MET A 1 -6.71 -6.11 8.64
N ASP A 2 -7.64 -5.83 9.56
CA ASP A 2 -7.93 -4.45 9.96
C ASP A 2 -7.45 -4.17 11.37
N LYS A 3 -7.61 -5.15 12.27
CA LYS A 3 -7.14 -5.07 13.67
C LYS A 3 -5.61 -4.92 13.75
N ARG A 4 -4.87 -5.62 12.88
CA ARG A 4 -3.40 -5.55 12.86
C ARG A 4 -2.89 -4.19 12.39
N ILE A 5 -3.47 -3.64 11.32
CA ILE A 5 -3.09 -2.31 10.82
C ILE A 5 -3.40 -1.24 11.86
N LYS A 6 -4.60 -1.28 12.47
CA LYS A 6 -4.98 -0.37 13.57
C LYS A 6 -3.98 -0.43 14.72
N ASN A 7 -3.53 -1.62 15.13
CA ASN A 7 -2.58 -1.77 16.23
C ASN A 7 -1.17 -1.29 15.87
N ILE A 8 -0.69 -1.58 14.65
CA ILE A 8 0.58 -1.03 14.14
C ILE A 8 0.59 0.49 14.21
N LEU A 9 -0.51 1.13 13.78
CA LEU A 9 -0.62 2.58 13.74
C LEU A 9 -0.82 3.19 15.13
N ARG A 10 -1.49 2.50 16.06
CA ARG A 10 -1.52 2.89 17.49
C ARG A 10 -0.12 2.93 18.09
N CYS A 11 0.68 1.88 17.90
CA CYS A 11 2.04 1.82 18.41
C CYS A 11 2.90 2.95 17.83
N TYR A 12 2.79 3.20 16.53
CA TYR A 12 3.46 4.33 15.89
C TYR A 12 3.02 5.68 16.49
N ALA A 13 1.71 5.91 16.66
CA ALA A 13 1.18 7.13 17.25
C ALA A 13 1.60 7.32 18.72
N ALA A 14 1.83 6.22 19.44
CA ALA A 14 2.40 6.23 20.80
C ALA A 14 3.92 6.49 20.83
N GLY A 15 4.56 6.70 19.69
CA GLY A 15 5.98 7.06 19.58
C GLY A 15 6.93 5.91 19.24
N MET A 16 6.42 4.68 19.01
CA MET A 16 7.30 3.58 18.61
C MET A 16 7.88 3.78 17.22
N GLY A 17 9.20 3.57 17.08
CA GLY A 17 9.89 3.68 15.81
C GLY A 17 9.51 2.57 14.83
N ILE A 18 9.69 2.82 13.52
CA ILE A 18 9.39 1.84 12.45
C ILE A 18 10.09 0.48 12.69
N LYS A 19 11.35 0.50 13.16
CA LYS A 19 12.13 -0.71 13.43
C LYS A 19 11.52 -1.53 14.56
N GLU A 20 11.16 -0.87 15.66
CA GLU A 20 10.57 -1.50 16.84
C GLU A 20 9.19 -2.06 16.51
N THR A 21 8.31 -1.26 15.89
CA THR A 21 6.98 -1.69 15.44
C THR A 21 7.07 -2.88 14.49
N ALA A 22 8.00 -2.87 13.53
CA ALA A 22 8.22 -4.01 12.64
C ALA A 22 8.58 -5.29 13.40
N SER A 23 9.45 -5.17 14.41
CA SER A 23 9.85 -6.28 15.28
C SER A 23 8.67 -6.82 16.10
N THR A 24 7.93 -5.93 16.77
CA THR A 24 6.79 -6.28 17.63
C THR A 24 5.67 -6.98 16.89
N PHE A 25 5.38 -6.55 15.66
CA PHE A 25 4.28 -7.11 14.85
C PHE A 25 4.75 -8.14 13.82
N HIS A 26 5.98 -8.65 13.93
CA HIS A 26 6.60 -9.60 12.99
C HIS A 26 6.31 -9.26 11.52
N THR A 27 6.49 -8.00 11.18
CA THR A 27 6.12 -7.40 9.90
C THR A 27 7.34 -6.74 9.28
N SER A 28 7.46 -6.74 7.96
CA SER A 28 8.58 -6.07 7.32
C SER A 28 8.58 -4.57 7.64
N ARG A 29 9.77 -3.98 7.83
CA ARG A 29 9.95 -2.53 7.99
C ARG A 29 9.32 -1.73 6.85
N ASN A 30 9.31 -2.29 5.64
CA ASN A 30 8.72 -1.66 4.45
C ASN A 30 7.20 -1.61 4.52
N THR A 31 6.56 -2.67 5.03
CA THR A 31 5.12 -2.73 5.24
C THR A 31 4.68 -1.71 6.30
N VAL A 32 5.40 -1.63 7.43
CA VAL A 32 5.14 -0.60 8.45
C VAL A 32 5.29 0.80 7.84
N ARG A 33 6.38 1.06 7.10
CA ARG A 33 6.59 2.33 6.41
C ARG A 33 5.48 2.65 5.41
N LYS A 34 4.97 1.66 4.65
CA LYS A 34 3.83 1.83 3.74
C LYS A 34 2.61 2.31 4.52
N TYR A 35 2.24 1.62 5.60
CA TYR A 35 1.06 1.98 6.39
C TYR A 35 1.20 3.34 7.07
N VAL A 36 2.36 3.66 7.64
CA VAL A 36 2.62 4.98 8.23
C VAL A 36 2.50 6.08 7.17
N ARG A 37 3.06 5.88 5.97
CA ARG A 37 2.93 6.85 4.87
C ARG A 37 1.47 7.06 4.48
N LEU A 38 0.70 5.99 4.29
CA LEU A 38 -0.72 6.10 3.93
C LEU A 38 -1.54 6.79 5.04
N PHE A 39 -1.25 6.48 6.31
CA PHE A 39 -1.85 7.17 7.44
C PHE A 39 -1.56 8.67 7.43
N LEU A 40 -0.30 9.08 7.31
CA LEU A 40 0.09 10.50 7.27
C LEU A 40 -0.51 11.21 6.05
N SER A 41 -0.53 10.56 4.89
CA SER A 41 -1.14 11.10 3.68
C SER A 41 -2.66 11.24 3.77
N SER A 42 -3.33 10.45 4.63
CA SER A 42 -4.78 10.55 4.84
C SER A 42 -5.20 11.81 5.61
N GLY A 43 -4.26 12.50 6.28
CA GLY A 43 -4.52 13.70 7.09
C GLY A 43 -5.40 13.47 8.32
N LYS A 44 -5.72 12.22 8.66
CA LYS A 44 -6.60 11.86 9.79
C LYS A 44 -5.80 11.75 11.08
N SER A 45 -6.46 12.09 12.19
CA SER A 45 -5.98 11.73 13.52
C SER A 45 -6.04 10.21 13.74
N ILE A 46 -5.31 9.71 14.74
CA ILE A 46 -5.33 8.29 15.07
C ILE A 46 -6.72 7.86 15.54
N GLU A 47 -7.44 8.68 16.30
CA GLU A 47 -8.78 8.39 16.79
C GLU A 47 -9.77 8.24 15.63
N GLN A 48 -9.72 9.15 14.65
CA GLN A 48 -10.55 9.07 13.44
C GLN A 48 -10.26 7.81 12.65
N LEU A 49 -8.99 7.43 12.51
CA LEU A 49 -8.60 6.23 11.80
C LEU A 49 -9.13 4.96 12.48
N LEU A 50 -9.10 4.92 13.80
CA LEU A 50 -9.56 3.78 14.58
C LEU A 50 -11.08 3.58 14.51
N SER A 51 -11.82 4.67 14.31
CA SER A 51 -13.27 4.69 14.10
C SER A 51 -13.71 4.29 12.69
N LEU A 52 -12.78 4.17 11.73
CA LEU A 52 -13.12 3.74 10.37
C LEU A 52 -13.64 2.29 10.36
N SER A 53 -14.59 2.05 9.47
CA SER A 53 -15.07 0.71 9.15
C SER A 53 -14.02 -0.08 8.37
N ASP A 54 -14.16 -1.41 8.36
CA ASP A 54 -13.21 -2.28 7.66
C ASP A 54 -13.15 -1.99 6.15
N GLY A 55 -14.30 -1.69 5.52
CA GLY A 55 -14.35 -1.29 4.11
C GLY A 55 -13.58 0.00 3.82
N GLN A 56 -13.67 1.00 4.70
CA GLN A 56 -12.92 2.25 4.55
C GLN A 56 -11.41 2.06 4.76
N LEU A 57 -11.02 1.12 5.62
CA LEU A 57 -9.62 0.77 5.83
C LEU A 57 -9.05 0.02 4.64
N ASP A 58 -9.82 -0.87 4.04
CA ASP A 58 -9.42 -1.55 2.80
C ASP A 58 -9.31 -0.56 1.63
N GLU A 59 -10.14 0.46 1.56
CA GLU A 59 -9.95 1.53 0.55
C GLU A 59 -8.63 2.29 0.78
N LEU A 60 -8.32 2.62 2.04
CA LEU A 60 -7.12 3.39 2.39
C LEU A 60 -5.82 2.59 2.31
N PHE A 61 -5.85 1.32 2.70
CA PHE A 61 -4.66 0.46 2.87
C PHE A 61 -4.63 -0.76 1.94
N GLY A 62 -5.80 -1.25 1.55
CA GLY A 62 -6.01 -2.36 0.61
C GLY A 62 -5.76 -1.97 -0.85
N CYS A 63 -5.35 -0.72 -1.10
CA CYS A 63 -4.72 -0.33 -2.35
C CYS A 63 -3.35 -1.06 -2.52
N THR A 64 -3.42 -2.34 -2.88
CA THR A 64 -2.64 -2.90 -3.97
C THR A 64 -3.37 -2.53 -5.26
N ALA A 65 -3.61 -1.23 -5.50
CA ALA A 65 -3.72 -0.82 -6.88
C ALA A 65 -2.55 -1.49 -7.57
N SER A 66 -2.85 -2.32 -8.57
CA SER A 66 -1.91 -2.64 -9.63
C SER A 66 -1.02 -1.41 -9.77
N ARG A 67 0.30 -1.58 -9.81
CA ARG A 67 1.22 -0.47 -10.05
C ARG A 67 0.83 0.13 -11.40
N HIS A 68 -0.22 0.95 -11.43
CA HIS A 68 -0.77 1.63 -12.57
C HIS A 68 0.11 2.86 -12.66
N ARG A 69 1.37 2.53 -12.94
CA ARG A 69 2.32 3.45 -13.46
C ARG A 69 1.84 3.68 -14.86
N GLU A 70 1.56 4.95 -15.16
CA GLU A 70 1.38 5.38 -16.54
C GLU A 70 2.45 4.70 -17.39
N PRO A 71 2.06 4.00 -18.46
CA PRO A 71 3.00 3.30 -19.30
C PRO A 71 4.07 4.30 -19.77
N SER A 72 5.33 4.00 -19.49
CA SER A 72 6.44 4.76 -20.08
C SER A 72 6.32 4.69 -21.61
N SER A 73 6.80 5.70 -22.33
CA SER A 73 6.80 5.70 -23.80
C SER A 73 7.32 4.39 -24.41
N ARG A 74 8.42 3.85 -23.85
CA ARG A 74 8.97 2.54 -24.23
C ARG A 74 7.99 1.37 -24.09
N ARG A 75 7.14 1.38 -23.07
CA ARG A 75 6.14 0.33 -22.83
C ARG A 75 5.01 0.43 -23.85
N ILE A 76 4.58 1.64 -24.19
CA ILE A 76 3.57 1.90 -25.23
C ILE A 76 4.09 1.39 -26.58
N GLU A 77 5.32 1.77 -26.95
CA GLU A 77 5.97 1.31 -28.19
C GLU A 77 6.07 -0.22 -28.24
N LEU A 78 6.42 -0.87 -27.12
CA LEU A 78 6.53 -2.33 -27.06
C LEU A 78 5.15 -3.03 -27.16
N GLU A 79 4.14 -2.50 -26.48
CA GLU A 79 2.77 -3.02 -26.54
C GLU A 79 2.19 -2.94 -27.97
N ALA A 80 2.52 -1.90 -28.73
CA ALA A 80 2.11 -1.75 -30.12
C ALA A 80 2.68 -2.84 -31.07
N LEU A 81 3.80 -3.47 -30.69
CA LEU A 81 4.41 -4.56 -31.48
C LEU A 81 3.78 -5.93 -31.21
N LEU A 82 3.02 -6.08 -30.11
CA LEU A 82 2.46 -7.37 -29.68
C LEU A 82 1.60 -8.05 -30.75
N PRO A 83 0.68 -7.36 -31.47
CA PRO A 83 -0.13 -8.00 -32.50
C PRO A 83 0.73 -8.70 -33.56
N GLY A 84 1.80 -8.06 -34.01
CA GLY A 84 2.72 -8.63 -34.99
C GLY A 84 3.51 -9.84 -34.46
N TYR A 85 3.86 -9.87 -33.17
CA TYR A 85 4.47 -11.05 -32.56
C TYR A 85 3.48 -12.20 -32.41
N VAL A 86 2.25 -11.93 -32.00
CA VAL A 86 1.19 -12.94 -31.85
C VAL A 86 0.93 -13.64 -33.19
N SER A 87 0.86 -12.89 -34.29
CA SER A 87 0.68 -13.45 -35.64
C SER A 87 1.81 -14.38 -36.09
N ARG A 88 3.01 -14.29 -35.51
CA ARG A 88 4.15 -15.17 -35.84
C ARG A 88 4.22 -16.44 -34.99
N LEU A 89 3.45 -16.49 -33.90
CA LEU A 89 3.37 -17.63 -32.98
C LEU A 89 2.19 -18.56 -33.31
N SER A 90 1.40 -18.21 -34.31
CA SER A 90 0.28 -19.00 -34.86
C SER A 90 0.75 -19.78 -36.08
#